data_AF-A0AAW6SM58-F1
#
_entry.id   AF-A0AAW6SM58-F1
#
_cell.length_a   1.000
_cell.length_b   1.000
_cell.length_c   1.000
_cell.angle_alpha   90.00
_cell.angle_beta   90.00
_cell.angle_gamma   90.00
#
_symmetry.space_group_name_H-M   'P 1'
#
loop_
_entity.id
_entity.type
_entity.pdbx_description
1 polymer ?
#
loop_
_entity_poly.entity_id
_entity_poly.type
_entity_poly.pdbx_seq_one_letter_code
_entity_poly.pdbx_strand_id
1 'polypeptide(L)' 'LTSDTTPTIVGTTDAEDGSTVTLVITDSDGNEQTVTVTVENGTYTVDAETPLSEGEYSVEASVTDPAGNTAT' A
#
# COMPACT_ATOMS: atom_id res chain seq x y z
N LEU A 1 -18.57 1.44 19.07
CA LEU A 1 -17.41 0.87 18.36
C LEU A 1 -17.23 1.75 17.13
N THR A 2 -16.13 2.48 17.04
CA THR A 2 -15.78 3.21 15.81
C THR A 2 -15.08 2.20 14.92
N SER A 3 -15.69 1.81 13.81
CA SER A 3 -15.00 1.04 12.78
C SER A 3 -13.88 1.93 12.25
N ASP A 4 -12.64 1.47 12.34
CA ASP A 4 -11.53 2.10 11.63
C ASP A 4 -11.71 1.83 10.13
N THR A 5 -11.86 2.88 9.35
CA THR A 5 -12.05 2.82 7.90
C THR A 5 -10.80 3.22 7.14
N THR A 6 -9.70 3.53 7.84
CA THR A 6 -8.40 3.89 7.27
C THR A 6 -7.35 2.87 7.72
N PRO A 7 -7.39 1.62 7.21
CA PRO A 7 -6.53 0.56 7.70
C PRO A 7 -5.05 0.85 7.43
N THR A 8 -4.21 0.47 8.37
CA THR A 8 -2.76 0.40 8.19
C THR A 8 -2.39 -0.85 7.38
N ILE A 9 -1.71 -0.65 6.26
CA ILE A 9 -1.20 -1.70 5.38
C ILE A 9 0.27 -1.92 5.71
N VAL A 10 0.62 -3.16 6.07
CA VAL A 10 1.97 -3.59 6.37
C VAL A 10 2.36 -4.70 5.42
N GLY A 11 3.55 -4.61 4.84
CA GLY A 11 4.12 -5.67 4.03
C GLY A 11 5.63 -5.75 4.14
N THR A 12 6.18 -6.81 3.55
CA THR A 12 7.61 -7.09 3.47
C THR A 12 8.03 -7.19 2.01
N THR A 13 9.26 -6.82 1.71
CA THR A 13 9.83 -6.93 0.37
C THR A 13 11.33 -7.20 0.45
N ASP A 14 11.84 -7.84 -0.58
CA ASP A 14 13.27 -8.14 -0.76
C ASP A 14 14.00 -6.97 -1.44
N ALA A 15 13.26 -5.91 -1.82
CA ALA A 15 13.81 -4.71 -2.42
C ALA A 15 14.69 -3.94 -1.43
N GLU A 16 15.68 -3.21 -1.96
CA GLU A 16 16.59 -2.42 -1.14
C GLU A 16 15.89 -1.25 -0.44
N ASP A 17 16.38 -0.89 0.74
CA ASP A 17 15.91 0.29 1.46
C ASP A 17 16.02 1.54 0.58
N GLY A 18 14.98 2.37 0.59
CA GLY A 18 14.85 3.49 -0.35
C GLY A 18 14.07 3.17 -1.62
N SER A 19 13.74 1.91 -1.89
CA SER A 19 12.78 1.54 -2.94
C SER A 19 11.39 2.13 -2.63
N THR A 20 10.65 2.48 -3.66
CA THR A 20 9.28 3.00 -3.54
C THR A 20 8.28 1.89 -3.80
N VAL A 21 7.40 1.62 -2.84
CA VAL A 21 6.22 0.77 -3.01
C VAL A 21 5.03 1.65 -3.36
N THR A 22 4.35 1.32 -4.45
CA THR A 22 3.07 1.92 -4.86
C THR A 22 1.98 0.88 -4.63
N LEU A 23 0.98 1.25 -3.83
CA LEU A 23 -0.14 0.41 -3.46
C LEU A 23 -1.43 0.98 -4.05
N VAL A 24 -2.16 0.17 -4.82
CA VAL A 24 -3.52 0.48 -5.27
C VAL A 24 -4.48 -0.27 -4.37
N ILE A 25 -5.27 0.49 -3.62
CA ILE A 25 -6.28 -0.04 -2.70
C ILE A 25 -7.64 0.15 -3.36
N THR A 26 -8.38 -0.94 -3.55
CA THR A 26 -9.73 -0.94 -4.11
C THR A 26 -10.71 -1.34 -3.01
N ASP A 27 -11.67 -0.48 -2.69
CA ASP A 27 -12.69 -0.76 -1.68
C ASP A 27 -13.82 -1.66 -2.22
N SER A 28 -14.77 -2.01 -1.35
CA SER A 28 -15.91 -2.88 -1.69
C SER A 28 -16.86 -2.29 -2.74
N ASP A 29 -16.88 -0.96 -2.87
CA ASP A 29 -17.70 -0.22 -3.84
C ASP A 29 -16.96 -0.02 -5.17
N GLY A 30 -15.69 -0.47 -5.26
CA GLY A 30 -14.84 -0.34 -6.44
C GLY A 30 -14.12 1.00 -6.53
N ASN A 31 -14.09 1.80 -5.46
CA ASN A 31 -13.30 3.03 -5.41
C ASN A 31 -11.82 2.70 -5.21
N GLU A 32 -10.97 3.30 -6.02
CA GLU A 32 -9.53 3.12 -5.94
C GLU A 32 -8.85 4.33 -5.30
N GLN A 33 -7.83 4.05 -4.49
CA GLN A 33 -6.86 5.04 -4.05
C GLN A 33 -5.44 4.50 -4.22
N THR A 34 -4.50 5.39 -4.48
CA THR A 34 -3.09 5.04 -4.62
C THR A 34 -2.30 5.69 -3.51
N VAL A 35 -1.57 4.88 -2.76
CA VAL A 35 -0.66 5.36 -1.71
C VAL A 35 0.77 4.90 -2.04
N THR A 36 1.75 5.70 -1.64
CA THR A 36 3.17 5.39 -1.84
C THR A 36 3.92 5.40 -0.51
N VAL A 37 4.90 4.52 -0.40
CA VAL A 37 5.71 4.39 0.81
C VAL A 37 7.12 3.90 0.44
N THR A 38 8.10 4.35 1.20
CA THR A 38 9.48 3.92 1.03
C THR A 38 9.75 2.66 1.85
N VAL A 39 10.49 1.72 1.28
CA VAL A 39 10.95 0.53 2.00
C VAL A 39 12.01 0.93 3.03
N GLU A 40 11.81 0.50 4.27
CA GLU A 40 12.76 0.63 5.37
C GLU A 40 12.93 -0.73 6.07
N ASN A 41 14.19 -1.19 6.18
CA ASN A 41 14.53 -2.48 6.77
C ASN A 41 13.76 -3.67 6.15
N GLY A 42 13.54 -3.65 4.82
CA GLY A 42 12.76 -4.68 4.10
C GLY A 42 11.26 -4.69 4.42
N THR A 43 10.75 -3.64 5.06
CA THR A 43 9.34 -3.49 5.42
C THR A 43 8.78 -2.19 4.87
N TYR A 44 7.46 -2.14 4.67
CA TYR A 44 6.75 -0.90 4.39
C TYR A 44 5.47 -0.85 5.21
N THR A 45 5.09 0.36 5.64
CA THR A 45 3.88 0.61 6.42
C THR A 45 3.25 1.92 5.96
N VAL A 46 1.99 1.87 5.55
CA VAL A 46 1.25 3.04 5.08
C VAL A 46 -0.22 2.90 5.39
N ASP A 47 -0.87 4.00 5.76
CA ASP A 47 -2.31 4.04 5.99
C ASP A 47 -3.04 4.35 4.68
N ALA A 48 -4.26 3.85 4.54
CA ALA A 48 -5.18 4.39 3.54
C ALA A 48 -5.42 5.89 3.80
N GLU A 49 -5.38 6.70 2.74
CA GLU A 49 -5.59 8.16 2.84
C GLU A 49 -7.07 8.52 2.89
N THR A 50 -7.91 7.73 2.21
CA THR A 50 -9.36 7.89 2.22
C THR A 50 -10.02 6.73 2.98
N PRO A 51 -11.06 7.02 3.78
CA PRO A 51 -11.91 5.99 4.36
C PRO A 51 -12.41 5.02 3.31
N LEU A 52 -12.19 3.73 3.53
CA LEU A 52 -12.76 2.65 2.73
C LEU A 52 -14.23 2.46 3.07
N SER A 53 -15.01 2.08 2.07
CA SER A 53 -16.39 1.63 2.25
C SER A 53 -16.44 0.35 3.10
N GLU A 54 -17.54 0.13 3.83
CA GLU A 54 -17.69 -1.08 4.65
C GLU A 54 -17.75 -2.33 3.76
N GLY A 55 -16.76 -3.22 3.91
CA GLY A 55 -16.69 -4.47 3.16
C GLY A 55 -15.26 -4.99 3.03
N GLU A 56 -15.07 -5.96 2.13
CA GLU A 56 -13.73 -6.40 1.73
C GLU A 56 -13.08 -5.37 0.81
N TYR A 57 -11.76 -5.25 0.91
CA TYR A 57 -10.94 -4.44 0.02
C TYR A 57 -9.78 -5.28 -0.52
N SER A 58 -9.25 -4.90 -1.68
CA SER A 58 -8.04 -5.50 -2.26
C SER A 58 -6.89 -4.49 -2.27
N VAL A 59 -5.66 -5.01 -2.24
CA VAL A 59 -4.45 -4.20 -2.35
C VAL A 59 -3.53 -4.83 -3.38
N GLU A 60 -3.17 -4.06 -4.40
CA GLU A 60 -2.15 -4.43 -5.37
C GLU A 60 -0.88 -3.61 -5.09
N ALA A 61 0.25 -4.28 -4.92
CA ALA A 61 1.53 -3.65 -4.63
C ALA A 61 2.45 -3.72 -5.86
N SER A 62 3.19 -2.65 -6.11
CA SER A 62 4.30 -2.63 -7.06
C SER A 62 5.49 -1.92 -6.44
N VAL A 63 6.69 -2.44 -6.66
CA VAL A 63 7.92 -1.91 -6.08
C VAL A 63 8.80 -1.36 -7.20
N THR A 64 9.30 -0.15 -7.01
CA THR A 64 10.26 0.51 -7.89
C THR A 64 11.56 0.72 -7.13
N ASP A 65 12.66 0.15 -7.61
CA ASP A 65 13.97 0.37 -7.01
C ASP A 65 14.51 1.80 -7.30
N PRO A 66 15.52 2.29 -6.56
CA PRO A 66 16.19 3.56 -6.83
C PRO A 66 16.79 3.70 -8.24
N ALA A 67 17.04 2.60 -8.94
CA ALA A 67 17.51 2.57 -10.33
C ALA A 67 16.36 2.66 -11.35
N GLY A 68 15.10 2.61 -10.92
CA GLY A 68 13.90 2.71 -11.74
C GLY A 68 13.36 1.38 -12.27
N ASN A 69 13.86 0.23 -11.80
CA ASN A 69 13.32 -1.07 -12.19
C ASN A 69 12.07 -1.39 -11.36
N THR A 70 11.04 -1.96 -12.01
CA THR A 70 9.77 -2.30 -11.37
C THR A 70 9.57 -3.80 -11.21
N ALA A 71 9.02 -4.20 -10.06
CA ALA A 71 8.55 -5.55 -9.77
C ALA A 71 7.13 -5.51 -9.18
N THR A 72 6.32 -6.53 -9.45
CA THR A 72 4.95 -6.73 -8.94
C THR A 72 4.86 -8.07 -8.24
#